data_AF-F3QV50-F1
#
_entry.id   AF-F3QV50-F1
#
_cell.length_a   1.000
_cell.length_b   1.000
_cell.length_c   1.000
_cell.angle_alpha   90.00
_cell.angle_beta   90.00
_cell.angle_gamma   90.00
#
_symmetry.space_group_name_H-M   'P 1'
#
loop_
_entity.id
_entity.type
_entity.pdbx_description
1 polymer ?
#
loop_
_entity_poly.entity_id
_entity_poly.type
_entity_poly.pdbx_seq_one_letter_code
_entity_poly.pdbx_strand_id
1 'polypeptide(L)'
;MRKREKLLRIFFLFLCNGYLLFHILLKVKLLLYKTVGTIKYIIALYFDKPFIERIGLSSKLFPTPNHKNLVICVSCVSANNGLSVSLTDCIPDLHYIGDTQCFPLYWYDSNDTDIANLFNQETERPMDRYVRKDGVTDWILNTTRKQYGYKVTKEDIFYYVYGLLHSPDYRTSFATDLKKSLPRLPLVEKADDFWTFCKAGRELANLHLNYETIEPYRKCIVQFAPLTNKGDKMNYHVEKIRFGKIDSKTSDKSVIHYNHAITITGIPAEAYEYVVNGKSAIEWIMERYSITTDKKSGITNDPNDWAREHNDEKYIFNLLLRVINVSVQTVKIVKRLPKLKFK
;
A
#
# COMPACT_ATOMS: atom_id res chain seq x y z
N MET A 1 -49.21 -9.50 0.17
CA MET A 1 -49.27 -8.67 1.40
C MET A 1 -48.90 -9.52 2.61
N ARG A 2 -47.99 -9.00 3.45
CA ARG A 2 -47.57 -9.45 4.80
C ARG A 2 -46.66 -10.67 4.96
N LYS A 3 -45.67 -10.44 5.83
CA LYS A 3 -44.82 -11.35 6.64
C LYS A 3 -43.62 -12.02 5.97
N ARG A 4 -42.49 -11.28 5.90
CA ARG A 4 -41.14 -11.78 6.21
C ARG A 4 -40.33 -10.67 6.90
N GLU A 5 -40.13 -10.84 8.21
CA GLU A 5 -38.89 -10.61 9.00
C GLU A 5 -38.01 -9.42 8.55
N LYS A 6 -37.96 -8.24 9.18
CA LYS A 6 -37.73 -7.86 10.60
C LYS A 6 -36.43 -8.37 11.26
N LEU A 7 -35.42 -8.76 10.48
CA LEU A 7 -34.04 -8.98 10.95
C LEU A 7 -33.06 -8.10 10.15
N LEU A 8 -32.76 -6.88 10.62
CA LEU A 8 -31.46 -6.19 10.51
C LEU A 8 -31.50 -4.80 11.19
N ARG A 9 -32.08 -4.73 12.39
CA ARG A 9 -32.02 -3.57 13.28
C ARG A 9 -31.55 -4.05 14.67
N ILE A 10 -30.25 -4.35 14.77
CA ILE A 10 -29.50 -4.54 16.03
C ILE A 10 -28.07 -4.07 15.66
N PHE A 11 -27.71 -2.80 15.84
CA PHE A 11 -27.09 -2.25 17.07
C PHE A 11 -26.21 -3.27 17.81
N PHE A 12 -24.91 -3.22 17.60
CA PHE A 12 -23.90 -3.65 18.58
C PHE A 12 -23.02 -2.40 18.81
N LEU A 13 -23.43 -1.41 19.63
CA LEU A 13 -23.16 -1.34 21.08
C LEU A 13 -22.88 -2.69 21.74
N PHE A 14 -21.62 -2.99 22.08
CA PHE A 14 -21.31 -4.07 23.04
C PHE A 14 -20.29 -3.61 24.09
N LEU A 15 -20.84 -3.21 25.24
CA LEU A 15 -20.33 -3.57 26.56
C LEU A 15 -21.09 -4.84 27.01
N CYS A 16 -20.41 -5.74 27.72
CA CYS A 16 -20.88 -6.97 28.39
C CYS A 16 -20.99 -8.28 27.57
N ASN A 17 -19.84 -8.93 27.32
CA ASN A 17 -19.47 -10.25 27.89
C ASN A 17 -18.10 -10.68 27.32
N GLY A 18 -17.09 -10.75 28.18
CA GLY A 18 -15.66 -10.63 27.86
C GLY A 18 -14.99 -11.68 26.95
N TYR A 19 -15.71 -12.68 26.42
CA TYR A 19 -15.12 -13.73 25.58
C TYR A 19 -15.44 -13.60 24.07
N LEU A 20 -16.60 -13.05 23.68
CA LEU A 20 -16.97 -12.93 22.27
C LEU A 20 -16.31 -11.72 21.59
N LEU A 21 -16.12 -10.63 22.35
CA LEU A 21 -15.44 -9.43 21.87
C LEU A 21 -13.97 -9.72 21.48
N PHE A 22 -13.32 -10.62 22.21
CA PHE A 22 -11.92 -10.99 21.98
C PHE A 22 -11.74 -11.72 20.64
N HIS A 23 -12.70 -12.54 20.23
CA HIS A 23 -12.66 -13.27 18.97
C HIS A 23 -13.00 -12.39 17.75
N ILE A 24 -13.88 -11.40 17.93
CA ILE A 24 -14.27 -10.44 16.89
C ILE A 24 -13.14 -9.42 16.63
N LEU A 25 -12.46 -8.95 17.67
CA LEU A 25 -11.30 -8.04 17.55
C LEU A 25 -10.08 -8.74 16.91
N LEU A 26 -9.89 -10.04 17.11
CA LEU A 26 -8.72 -10.77 16.57
C LEU A 26 -8.75 -10.93 15.04
N LYS A 27 -9.92 -10.79 14.40
CA LYS A 27 -10.12 -11.01 12.95
C LYS A 27 -10.07 -9.74 12.12
N VAL A 28 -9.94 -8.57 12.76
CA VAL A 28 -9.78 -7.30 12.04
C VAL A 28 -8.32 -7.15 11.62
N LYS A 29 -8.05 -7.26 10.31
CA LYS A 29 -6.72 -7.05 9.72
C LYS A 29 -6.70 -5.71 9.00
N LEU A 30 -5.58 -4.98 9.10
CA LEU A 30 -5.34 -3.84 8.20
C LEU A 30 -5.18 -4.36 6.78
N LEU A 31 -5.97 -3.81 5.85
CA LEU A 31 -5.95 -4.23 4.46
C LEU A 31 -5.86 -3.03 3.53
N LEU A 32 -5.07 -3.21 2.47
CA LEU A 32 -4.89 -2.21 1.43
C LEU A 32 -5.93 -2.42 0.33
N TYR A 33 -7.03 -1.65 0.35
CA TYR A 33 -8.01 -1.66 -0.74
C TYR A 33 -7.59 -0.71 -1.86
N LYS A 34 -7.33 -1.28 -3.04
CA LYS A 34 -7.38 -0.61 -4.36
C LYS A 34 -6.67 0.75 -4.42
N THR A 35 -5.36 0.73 -4.66
CA THR A 35 -4.38 1.81 -4.85
C THR A 35 -4.75 3.17 -4.27
N VAL A 36 -3.99 3.57 -3.28
CA VAL A 36 -3.12 4.72 -3.46
C VAL A 36 -1.72 4.13 -3.68
N GLY A 37 -0.94 4.68 -4.61
CA GLY A 37 0.43 4.23 -4.83
C GLY A 37 1.15 4.23 -3.49
N THR A 38 1.44 3.04 -2.97
CA THR A 38 2.13 2.87 -1.70
C THR A 38 1.44 3.36 -0.43
N ILE A 39 0.25 3.94 -0.53
CA ILE A 39 -0.42 4.55 0.60
C ILE A 39 -1.59 3.67 1.06
N LYS A 40 -1.58 3.28 2.34
CA LYS A 40 -2.69 2.68 3.09
C LYS A 40 -3.85 3.65 3.11
N TYR A 41 -4.84 3.34 2.28
CA TYR A 41 -6.20 3.63 2.66
C TYR A 41 -6.54 2.62 3.75
N ILE A 42 -6.50 3.06 5.02
CA ILE A 42 -6.63 2.14 6.14
C ILE A 42 -8.10 1.69 6.22
N ILE A 43 -8.36 0.54 5.62
CA ILE A 43 -9.61 -0.18 5.74
C ILE A 43 -9.36 -1.34 6.69
N ALA A 44 -10.16 -1.39 7.73
CA ALA A 44 -10.30 -2.57 8.56
C ALA A 44 -10.98 -3.67 7.73
N LEU A 45 -10.25 -4.73 7.38
CA LEU A 45 -10.86 -5.93 6.82
C LEU A 45 -11.22 -6.89 7.94
N TYR A 46 -12.49 -7.31 7.94
CA TYR A 46 -12.91 -8.53 8.60
C TYR A 46 -12.41 -9.77 7.84
N PHE A 47 -11.28 -10.34 8.26
CA PHE A 47 -10.64 -11.47 7.57
C PHE A 47 -11.13 -12.82 8.12
N ASP A 48 -12.29 -13.28 7.62
CA ASP A 48 -12.88 -14.56 8.01
C ASP A 48 -13.34 -15.37 6.79
N LYS A 49 -13.09 -16.67 6.82
CA LYS A 49 -13.33 -17.57 5.68
C LYS A 49 -14.78 -17.57 5.16
N PRO A 50 -15.82 -17.51 6.02
CA PRO A 50 -17.20 -17.45 5.55
C PRO A 50 -17.57 -16.16 4.79
N PHE A 51 -16.80 -15.09 4.97
CA PHE A 51 -17.08 -13.76 4.44
C PHE A 51 -16.11 -13.32 3.34
N ILE A 52 -15.13 -14.15 3.01
CA ILE A 52 -14.16 -13.91 1.93
C ILE A 52 -14.40 -14.93 0.83
N GLU A 53 -14.80 -14.44 -0.34
CA GLU A 53 -15.01 -15.26 -1.54
C GLU A 53 -13.72 -16.00 -1.97
N ARG A 54 -12.57 -15.30 -1.95
CA ARG A 54 -11.27 -15.88 -2.28
C ARG A 54 -10.16 -15.39 -1.35
N ILE A 55 -9.70 -16.28 -0.49
CA ILE A 55 -8.60 -16.03 0.46
C ILE A 55 -7.22 -16.05 -0.23
N GLY A 56 -7.11 -16.77 -1.34
CA GLY A 56 -5.83 -16.98 -2.03
C GLY A 56 -4.78 -17.59 -1.11
N LEU A 57 -3.55 -17.08 -1.21
CA LEU A 57 -2.42 -17.49 -0.36
C LEU A 57 -2.22 -16.56 0.84
N SER A 58 -3.13 -15.62 1.10
CA SER A 58 -2.97 -14.62 2.17
C SER A 58 -2.78 -15.24 3.56
N SER A 59 -3.37 -16.42 3.82
CA SER A 59 -3.15 -17.17 5.07
C SER A 59 -1.74 -17.75 5.19
N LYS A 60 -1.05 -18.04 4.09
CA LYS A 60 0.36 -18.47 4.09
C LYS A 60 1.32 -17.29 4.17
N LEU A 61 0.91 -16.10 3.73
CA LEU A 61 1.74 -14.90 3.77
C LEU A 61 1.61 -14.15 5.11
N PHE A 62 0.39 -14.10 5.65
CA PHE A 62 0.02 -13.40 6.88
C PHE A 62 -0.96 -14.26 7.71
N PRO A 63 -0.49 -15.37 8.34
CA PRO A 63 -1.35 -16.28 9.08
C PRO A 63 -2.11 -15.59 10.22
N THR A 64 -1.38 -14.83 11.05
CA THR A 64 -1.94 -14.07 12.18
C THR A 64 -1.46 -12.61 12.14
N PRO A 65 -2.12 -11.68 12.86
CA PRO A 65 -1.71 -10.28 12.92
C PRO A 65 -0.27 -10.04 13.40
N ASN A 66 0.31 -11.00 14.13
CA ASN A 66 1.67 -10.90 14.66
C ASN A 66 2.75 -11.33 13.65
N HIS A 67 2.37 -12.02 12.56
CA HIS A 67 3.30 -12.47 11.53
C HIS A 67 3.57 -11.34 10.54
N LYS A 68 4.73 -10.69 10.70
CA LYS A 68 5.20 -9.61 9.83
C LYS A 68 5.86 -10.19 8.58
N ASN A 69 5.49 -9.65 7.43
CA ASN A 69 6.04 -10.05 6.15
C ASN A 69 6.09 -8.86 5.21
N LEU A 70 6.97 -8.90 4.20
CA LEU A 70 7.03 -7.90 3.15
C LEU A 70 6.67 -8.56 1.82
N VAL A 71 5.84 -7.89 1.04
CA VAL A 71 5.34 -8.43 -0.22
C VAL A 71 5.47 -7.39 -1.31
N ILE A 72 6.16 -7.75 -2.40
CA ILE A 72 6.17 -6.98 -3.64
C ILE A 72 4.91 -7.34 -4.40
N CYS A 73 4.03 -6.37 -4.56
CA CYS A 73 2.86 -6.47 -5.40
C CYS A 73 3.19 -5.98 -6.81
N VAL A 74 2.84 -6.76 -7.83
CA VAL A 74 2.83 -6.32 -9.23
C VAL A 74 1.44 -6.46 -9.86
N SER A 75 1.09 -5.56 -10.76
CA SER A 75 -0.12 -5.66 -11.57
C SER A 75 -0.03 -6.86 -12.52
N CYS A 76 -1.08 -7.68 -12.59
CA CYS A 76 -1.21 -8.80 -13.52
C CYS A 76 -1.13 -8.35 -14.98
N VAL A 77 -0.86 -9.35 -15.82
CA VAL A 77 -1.08 -9.36 -17.26
C VAL A 77 -2.44 -8.74 -17.59
N SER A 78 -2.51 -7.88 -18.62
CA SER A 78 -3.67 -7.09 -19.06
C SER A 78 -3.94 -5.73 -18.39
N ALA A 79 -3.10 -5.27 -17.48
CA ALA A 79 -3.23 -3.89 -16.98
C ALA A 79 -3.04 -2.87 -18.12
N ASN A 80 -4.13 -2.19 -18.52
CA ASN A 80 -4.14 -1.19 -19.59
C ASN A 80 -3.15 -0.04 -19.34
N ASN A 81 -2.81 0.21 -18.07
CA ASN A 81 -1.98 1.33 -17.62
C ASN A 81 -0.50 0.98 -17.45
N GLY A 82 -0.06 -0.19 -17.94
CA GLY A 82 1.32 -0.68 -17.83
C GLY A 82 1.64 -1.32 -16.48
N LEU A 83 2.90 -1.73 -16.30
CA LEU A 83 3.36 -2.39 -15.07
C LEU A 83 3.34 -1.43 -13.89
N SER A 84 2.53 -1.76 -12.89
CA SER A 84 2.50 -1.09 -11.59
C SER A 84 3.11 -1.98 -10.53
N VAL A 85 3.89 -1.38 -9.64
CA VAL A 85 4.63 -2.11 -8.60
C VAL A 85 4.54 -1.33 -7.30
N SER A 86 4.24 -2.01 -6.21
CA SER A 86 4.18 -1.45 -4.85
C SER A 86 4.65 -2.50 -3.85
N LEU A 87 5.11 -2.07 -2.68
CA LEU A 87 5.53 -2.97 -1.60
C LEU A 87 4.65 -2.72 -0.38
N THR A 88 4.23 -3.80 0.28
CA THR A 88 3.33 -3.75 1.44
C THR A 88 3.81 -4.67 2.56
N ASP A 89 3.57 -4.23 3.79
CA ASP A 89 3.69 -5.00 5.03
C ASP A 89 2.35 -5.57 5.53
N CYS A 90 1.26 -5.26 4.82
CA CYS A 90 -0.12 -5.67 5.12
C CYS A 90 -0.67 -6.61 4.04
N ILE A 91 -1.83 -7.22 4.31
CA ILE A 91 -2.54 -8.02 3.30
C ILE A 91 -2.99 -7.11 2.16
N PRO A 92 -2.58 -7.39 0.91
CA PRO A 92 -3.06 -6.66 -0.25
C PRO A 92 -4.43 -7.17 -0.69
N ASP A 93 -5.32 -6.25 -1.08
CA ASP A 93 -6.54 -6.58 -1.81
C ASP A 93 -6.22 -7.14 -3.21
N LEU A 94 -7.13 -7.93 -3.78
CA LEU A 94 -6.97 -8.46 -5.15
C LEU A 94 -6.77 -7.33 -6.16
N HIS A 95 -7.44 -6.19 -5.97
CA HIS A 95 -7.34 -5.04 -6.85
C HIS A 95 -6.37 -3.95 -6.36
N TYR A 96 -5.47 -4.28 -5.41
CA TYR A 96 -4.56 -3.31 -4.81
C TYR A 96 -3.83 -2.45 -5.84
N ILE A 97 -3.27 -3.02 -6.90
CA ILE A 97 -2.62 -2.31 -8.01
C ILE A 97 -3.19 -2.75 -9.37
N GLY A 98 -4.51 -2.91 -9.43
CA GLY A 98 -5.16 -3.75 -10.45
C GLY A 98 -5.17 -5.21 -9.99
N ASP A 99 -5.42 -6.17 -10.88
CA ASP A 99 -5.39 -7.59 -10.51
C ASP A 99 -3.99 -7.94 -10.01
N THR A 100 -3.83 -8.16 -8.71
CA THR A 100 -2.51 -8.09 -8.05
C THR A 100 -1.90 -9.48 -7.88
N GLN A 101 -0.64 -9.62 -8.29
CA GLN A 101 0.21 -10.75 -7.89
C GLN A 101 1.19 -10.32 -6.81
N CYS A 102 1.45 -11.24 -5.88
CA CYS A 102 2.20 -10.98 -4.66
C CYS A 102 3.44 -11.87 -4.60
N PHE A 103 4.61 -11.25 -4.52
CA PHE A 103 5.91 -11.91 -4.37
C PHE A 103 6.46 -11.62 -2.97
N PRO A 104 6.37 -12.58 -2.03
CA PRO A 104 6.69 -12.33 -0.65
C PRO A 104 8.18 -12.53 -0.34
N LEU A 105 8.66 -11.85 0.70
CA LEU A 105 9.98 -12.10 1.28
C LEU A 105 10.00 -13.41 2.06
N TYR A 106 8.92 -13.70 2.80
CA TYR A 106 8.74 -14.93 3.56
C TYR A 106 7.40 -15.59 3.28
N TRP A 107 7.25 -16.85 3.61
CA TRP A 107 5.96 -17.51 3.72
C TRP A 107 5.97 -18.45 4.93
N TYR A 108 4.78 -18.77 5.41
CA TYR A 108 4.60 -19.53 6.64
C TYR A 108 3.89 -20.83 6.31
N ASP A 109 4.47 -21.93 6.79
CA ASP A 109 3.87 -23.25 6.72
C ASP A 109 3.30 -23.61 8.09
N SER A 110 2.10 -24.17 8.13
CA SER A 110 1.57 -24.74 9.37
C SER A 110 2.25 -26.07 9.63
N ASN A 111 2.74 -26.28 10.85
CA ASN A 111 3.13 -27.62 11.27
C ASN A 111 1.86 -28.47 11.40
N ASP A 112 1.61 -29.35 10.41
CA ASP A 112 0.45 -30.26 10.38
C ASP A 112 0.54 -31.45 11.36
N THR A 113 1.51 -31.44 12.28
CA THR A 113 1.60 -32.42 13.38
C THR A 113 0.46 -32.32 14.40
N ASP A 114 -0.48 -31.38 14.22
CA ASP A 114 -1.51 -30.98 15.18
C ASP A 114 -2.83 -31.77 15.15
N ILE A 115 -2.97 -32.85 14.37
CA ILE A 115 -4.17 -33.71 14.57
C ILE A 115 -4.14 -34.35 15.97
N ALA A 116 -2.94 -34.60 16.52
CA ALA A 116 -2.77 -35.13 17.88
C ALA A 116 -2.90 -34.06 18.99
N ASN A 117 -2.66 -32.78 18.68
CA ASN A 117 -2.63 -31.68 19.67
C ASN A 117 -3.96 -30.94 19.82
N LEU A 118 -5.00 -31.28 19.05
CA LEU A 118 -6.33 -30.64 19.16
C LEU A 118 -6.96 -30.79 20.56
N PHE A 119 -6.49 -31.77 21.35
CA PHE A 119 -6.91 -32.03 22.73
C PHE A 119 -5.96 -31.44 23.79
N ASN A 120 -4.79 -30.92 23.42
CA ASN A 120 -3.84 -30.25 24.31
C ASN A 120 -3.96 -28.73 24.14
N GLN A 121 -5.11 -28.16 24.50
CA GLN A 121 -5.40 -26.72 24.34
C GLN A 121 -4.74 -25.81 25.39
N GLU A 122 -3.83 -26.33 26.19
CA GLU A 122 -3.10 -25.54 27.17
C GLU A 122 -1.63 -25.45 26.74
N THR A 123 -1.22 -24.27 26.26
CA THR A 123 0.15 -23.70 26.25
C THR A 123 0.85 -23.35 24.93
N GLU A 124 0.28 -23.54 23.74
CA GLU A 124 0.99 -23.08 22.52
C GLU A 124 0.57 -21.66 22.10
N ARG A 125 1.55 -20.75 22.03
CA ARG A 125 1.32 -19.42 21.47
C ARG A 125 1.02 -19.60 19.98
N PRO A 126 0.00 -18.93 19.39
CA PRO A 126 -0.37 -19.06 17.98
C PRO A 126 0.78 -18.80 16.96
N MET A 127 1.89 -18.23 17.43
CA MET A 127 3.09 -17.96 16.64
C MET A 127 4.00 -19.18 16.47
N ASP A 128 4.01 -20.10 17.44
CA ASP A 128 4.91 -21.26 17.45
C ASP A 128 4.44 -22.37 16.48
N ARG A 129 3.18 -22.28 16.03
CA ARG A 129 2.56 -23.19 15.06
C ARG A 129 3.06 -23.01 13.62
N TYR A 130 3.65 -21.87 13.31
CA TYR A 130 4.02 -21.50 11.94
C TYR A 130 5.53 -21.45 11.75
N VAL A 131 6.04 -22.22 10.78
CA VAL A 131 7.45 -22.19 10.40
C VAL A 131 7.65 -21.19 9.27
N ARG A 132 8.45 -20.16 9.52
CA ARG A 132 8.83 -19.17 8.51
C ARG A 132 9.83 -19.77 7.52
N LYS A 133 9.53 -19.64 6.23
CA LYS A 133 10.37 -20.04 5.10
C LYS A 133 10.66 -18.84 4.20
N ASP A 134 11.80 -18.86 3.52
CA ASP A 134 12.17 -17.79 2.59
C ASP A 134 11.37 -17.89 1.28
N GLY A 135 10.92 -16.74 0.77
CA GLY A 135 10.36 -16.62 -0.58
C GLY A 135 11.42 -16.64 -1.68
N VAL A 136 12.66 -16.29 -1.34
CA VAL A 136 13.80 -16.33 -2.26
C VAL A 136 14.48 -17.70 -2.19
N THR A 137 14.62 -18.35 -3.33
CA THR A 137 15.20 -19.70 -3.42
C THR A 137 16.72 -19.70 -3.22
N ASP A 138 17.26 -20.82 -2.73
CA ASP A 138 18.72 -20.97 -2.57
C ASP A 138 19.44 -21.01 -3.92
N TRP A 139 18.75 -21.43 -4.98
CA TRP A 139 19.28 -21.44 -6.33
C TRP A 139 19.66 -20.03 -6.81
N ILE A 140 18.76 -19.04 -6.67
CA ILE A 140 19.07 -17.68 -7.10
C ILE A 140 20.10 -17.04 -6.18
N LEU A 141 20.08 -17.34 -4.88
CA LEU A 141 21.10 -16.90 -3.93
C LEU A 141 22.50 -17.40 -4.32
N ASN A 142 22.64 -18.66 -4.68
CA ASN A 142 23.91 -19.22 -5.11
C ASN A 142 24.39 -18.62 -6.44
N THR A 143 23.45 -18.34 -7.34
CA THR A 143 23.76 -17.69 -8.64
C THR A 143 24.27 -16.27 -8.44
N THR A 144 23.56 -15.45 -7.64
CA THR A 144 23.96 -14.06 -7.36
C THR A 144 25.24 -13.99 -6.55
N ARG A 145 25.49 -14.93 -5.62
CA ARG A 145 26.76 -15.01 -4.87
C ARG A 145 27.95 -15.33 -5.76
N LYS A 146 27.78 -16.19 -6.77
CA LYS A 146 28.83 -16.49 -7.76
C LYS A 146 29.18 -15.25 -8.59
N GLN A 147 28.19 -14.42 -8.94
CA GLN A 147 28.38 -13.27 -9.81
C GLN A 147 28.80 -11.99 -9.06
N TYR A 148 28.23 -11.73 -7.88
CA TYR A 148 28.36 -10.46 -7.15
C TYR A 148 29.08 -10.59 -5.80
N GLY A 149 29.44 -11.81 -5.40
CA GLY A 149 30.19 -12.10 -4.19
C GLY A 149 29.36 -12.70 -3.05
N TYR A 150 30.04 -13.35 -2.11
CA TYR A 150 29.45 -14.13 -1.02
C TYR A 150 28.58 -13.31 -0.03
N LYS A 151 28.74 -11.98 -0.01
CA LYS A 151 28.00 -11.07 0.88
C LYS A 151 26.52 -10.94 0.54
N VAL A 152 26.10 -11.34 -0.66
CA VAL A 152 24.69 -11.26 -1.08
C VAL A 152 23.81 -12.12 -0.18
N THR A 153 22.72 -11.52 0.30
CA THR A 153 21.67 -12.17 1.09
C THR A 153 20.37 -12.28 0.29
N LYS A 154 19.42 -13.09 0.77
CA LYS A 154 18.08 -13.21 0.15
C LYS A 154 17.31 -11.89 0.18
N GLU A 155 17.47 -11.10 1.24
CA GLU A 155 16.89 -9.76 1.31
C GLU A 155 17.47 -8.83 0.25
N ASP A 156 18.78 -8.88 0.00
CA ASP A 156 19.40 -8.06 -1.06
C ASP A 156 18.81 -8.36 -2.43
N ILE A 157 18.52 -9.63 -2.72
CA ILE A 157 17.87 -10.06 -3.96
C ILE A 157 16.44 -9.53 -4.02
N PHE A 158 15.69 -9.61 -2.91
CA PHE A 158 14.34 -9.08 -2.83
C PHE A 158 14.29 -7.57 -3.12
N TYR A 159 15.19 -6.79 -2.51
CA TYR A 159 15.27 -5.35 -2.77
C TYR A 159 15.85 -5.02 -4.15
N TYR A 160 16.79 -5.83 -4.67
CA TYR A 160 17.25 -5.72 -6.05
C TYR A 160 16.08 -5.85 -7.04
N VAL A 161 15.21 -6.85 -6.85
CA VAL A 161 13.99 -7.02 -7.67
C VAL A 161 13.13 -5.76 -7.59
N TYR A 162 12.91 -5.23 -6.38
CA TYR A 162 12.11 -4.03 -6.22
C TYR A 162 12.70 -2.80 -6.93
N GLY A 163 14.02 -2.59 -6.82
CA GLY A 163 14.72 -1.51 -7.51
C GLY A 163 14.70 -1.65 -9.03
N LEU A 164 14.96 -2.85 -9.56
CA LEU A 164 14.98 -3.12 -11.00
C LEU A 164 13.59 -2.93 -11.63
N LEU A 165 12.53 -3.34 -10.93
CA LEU A 165 11.14 -3.12 -11.36
C LEU A 165 10.76 -1.63 -11.44
N HIS A 166 11.53 -0.73 -10.83
CA HIS A 166 11.37 0.73 -10.95
C HIS A 166 12.24 1.36 -12.03
N SER A 167 13.11 0.59 -12.71
CA SER A 167 13.94 1.10 -13.81
C SER A 167 13.09 1.52 -15.02
N PRO A 168 13.20 2.77 -15.48
CA PRO A 168 12.53 3.22 -16.70
C PRO A 168 12.99 2.44 -17.94
N ASP A 169 14.28 2.10 -18.00
CA ASP A 169 14.85 1.35 -19.12
C ASP A 169 14.26 -0.06 -19.21
N TYR A 170 14.11 -0.76 -18.06
CA TYR A 170 13.46 -2.07 -18.01
C TYR A 170 12.00 -1.98 -18.42
N ARG A 171 11.24 -1.02 -17.86
CA ARG A 171 9.81 -0.85 -18.15
C ARG A 171 9.56 -0.51 -19.61
N THR A 172 10.43 0.29 -20.23
CA THR A 172 10.30 0.70 -21.64
C THR A 172 10.70 -0.44 -22.57
N SER A 173 11.83 -1.10 -22.31
CA SER A 173 12.34 -2.18 -23.17
C SER A 173 11.43 -3.40 -23.20
N PHE A 174 10.82 -3.74 -22.06
CA PHE A 174 9.93 -4.90 -21.94
C PHE A 174 8.44 -4.53 -21.91
N ALA A 175 8.05 -3.32 -22.32
CA ALA A 175 6.67 -2.82 -22.23
C ALA A 175 5.63 -3.76 -22.87
N THR A 176 5.97 -4.39 -23.99
CA THR A 176 5.10 -5.34 -24.70
C THR A 176 4.93 -6.65 -23.92
N ASP A 177 6.01 -7.17 -23.33
CA ASP A 177 6.00 -8.44 -22.60
C ASP A 177 5.34 -8.28 -21.23
N LEU A 178 5.55 -7.15 -20.58
CA LEU A 178 4.92 -6.79 -19.30
C LEU A 178 3.40 -6.66 -19.40
N LYS A 179 2.86 -6.41 -20.60
CA LYS A 179 1.40 -6.45 -20.84
C LYS A 179 0.85 -7.86 -20.96
N LYS A 180 1.69 -8.83 -21.35
CA LYS A 180 1.30 -10.21 -21.71
C LYS A 180 1.72 -11.27 -20.69
N SER A 181 2.71 -10.99 -19.85
CA SER A 181 3.33 -11.94 -18.95
C SER A 181 3.89 -11.27 -17.70
N LEU A 182 4.10 -12.06 -16.64
CA LEU A 182 4.73 -11.56 -15.42
C LEU A 182 6.18 -11.11 -15.69
N PRO A 183 6.68 -10.12 -14.95
CA PRO A 183 8.05 -9.62 -15.11
C PRO A 183 9.09 -10.74 -14.99
N ARG A 184 9.99 -10.82 -15.97
CA ARG A 184 11.17 -11.71 -15.94
C ARG A 184 12.40 -10.83 -15.85
N LEU A 185 13.11 -10.94 -14.73
CA LEU A 185 14.15 -9.99 -14.37
C LEU A 185 15.53 -10.54 -14.77
N PRO A 186 16.30 -9.83 -15.60
CA PRO A 186 17.69 -10.18 -15.87
C PRO A 186 18.57 -9.89 -14.66
N LEU A 187 19.69 -10.60 -14.58
CA LEU A 187 20.81 -10.24 -13.71
C LEU A 187 21.68 -9.22 -14.44
N VAL A 188 21.95 -8.08 -13.80
CA VAL A 188 22.86 -7.06 -14.35
C VAL A 188 24.29 -7.58 -14.45
N GLU A 189 25.05 -7.16 -15.45
CA GLU A 189 26.41 -7.67 -15.66
C GLU A 189 27.36 -7.26 -14.53
N LYS A 190 27.30 -6.00 -14.10
CA LYS A 190 28.22 -5.42 -13.11
C LYS A 190 27.71 -5.58 -11.69
N ALA A 191 28.60 -5.98 -10.79
CA ALA A 191 28.31 -6.05 -9.36
C ALA A 191 27.93 -4.69 -8.76
N ASP A 192 28.57 -3.60 -9.20
CA ASP A 192 28.25 -2.24 -8.74
C ASP A 192 26.82 -1.83 -9.10
N ASP A 193 26.35 -2.22 -10.30
CA ASP A 193 24.96 -1.96 -10.71
C ASP A 193 23.98 -2.76 -9.85
N PHE A 194 24.30 -4.03 -9.53
CA PHE A 194 23.49 -4.87 -8.64
C PHE A 194 23.32 -4.21 -7.27
N TRP A 195 24.42 -3.78 -6.64
CA TRP A 195 24.38 -3.11 -5.34
C TRP A 195 23.67 -1.76 -5.42
N THR A 196 23.78 -1.04 -6.54
CA THR A 196 23.05 0.22 -6.75
C THR A 196 21.54 -0.02 -6.85
N PHE A 197 21.09 -1.04 -7.59
CA PHE A 197 19.68 -1.43 -7.64
C PHE A 197 19.16 -1.93 -6.29
N CYS A 198 19.94 -2.75 -5.58
CA CYS A 198 19.60 -3.21 -4.23
C CYS A 198 19.42 -2.03 -3.26
N LYS A 199 20.38 -1.09 -3.23
CA LYS A 199 20.31 0.11 -2.38
C LYS A 199 19.11 0.98 -2.73
N ALA A 200 18.89 1.25 -4.02
CA ALA A 200 17.72 2.00 -4.47
C ALA A 200 16.41 1.29 -4.10
N GLY A 201 16.35 -0.03 -4.23
CA GLY A 201 15.20 -0.83 -3.82
C GLY A 201 14.94 -0.78 -2.32
N ARG A 202 15.98 -0.80 -1.47
CA ARG A 202 15.85 -0.60 -0.01
C ARG A 202 15.36 0.81 0.33
N GLU A 203 15.91 1.84 -0.32
CA GLU A 203 15.48 3.23 -0.12
C GLU A 203 14.01 3.41 -0.54
N LEU A 204 13.63 2.89 -1.71
CA LEU A 204 12.24 2.89 -2.18
C LEU A 204 11.34 2.15 -1.21
N ALA A 205 11.67 0.92 -0.82
CA ALA A 205 10.87 0.12 0.10
C ALA A 205 10.68 0.83 1.45
N ASN A 206 11.73 1.44 2.01
CA ASN A 206 11.63 2.19 3.25
C ASN A 206 10.73 3.43 3.11
N LEU A 207 10.91 4.20 2.04
CA LEU A 207 10.06 5.35 1.73
C LEU A 207 8.60 4.92 1.60
N HIS A 208 8.41 3.76 0.98
CA HIS A 208 7.13 3.23 0.61
C HIS A 208 6.37 2.58 1.76
N LEU A 209 7.05 1.93 2.71
CA LEU A 209 6.42 1.42 3.91
C LEU A 209 6.07 2.52 4.93
N ASN A 210 6.82 3.62 4.89
CA ASN A 210 6.75 4.70 5.89
C ASN A 210 6.16 6.01 5.35
N TYR A 211 5.39 5.98 4.27
CA TYR A 211 4.78 7.19 3.68
C TYR A 211 3.90 7.97 4.67
N GLU A 212 3.33 7.33 5.70
CA GLU A 212 2.54 8.00 6.75
C GLU A 212 3.40 8.71 7.78
N THR A 213 4.66 8.33 7.97
CA THR A 213 5.51 8.81 9.07
C THR A 213 6.63 9.73 8.60
N ILE A 214 6.90 9.78 7.31
CA ILE A 214 7.87 10.70 6.71
C ILE A 214 7.48 12.16 6.97
N GLU A 215 8.47 13.04 6.94
CA GLU A 215 8.25 14.47 7.06
C GLU A 215 7.36 15.02 5.92
N PRO A 216 6.38 15.89 6.22
CA PRO A 216 5.61 16.60 5.20
C PRO A 216 6.51 17.39 4.23
N TYR A 217 6.09 17.51 2.97
CA TYR A 217 6.83 18.30 2.00
C TYR A 217 6.81 19.81 2.33
N ARG A 218 7.94 20.34 2.78
CA ARG A 218 8.05 21.71 3.34
C ARG A 218 8.06 22.84 2.30
N LYS A 219 8.22 22.53 1.01
CA LYS A 219 8.29 23.58 -0.04
C LYS A 219 6.92 24.00 -0.57
N CYS A 220 5.84 23.33 -0.18
CA CYS A 220 4.49 23.77 -0.49
C CYS A 220 4.11 24.99 0.37
N ILE A 221 3.38 25.93 -0.22
CA ILE A 221 2.83 27.09 0.48
C ILE A 221 1.38 26.78 0.86
N VAL A 222 1.08 26.79 2.15
CA VAL A 222 -0.26 26.53 2.69
C VAL A 222 -0.93 27.86 2.98
N GLN A 223 -2.06 28.11 2.32
CA GLN A 223 -2.87 29.31 2.47
C GLN A 223 -4.18 28.98 3.20
N PHE A 224 -4.57 29.87 4.10
CA PHE A 224 -5.79 29.76 4.88
C PHE A 224 -6.76 30.88 4.50
N ALA A 225 -8.05 30.56 4.39
CA ALA A 225 -9.08 31.54 4.05
C ALA A 225 -9.23 32.61 5.15
N PRO A 226 -9.62 33.86 4.82
CA PRO A 226 -9.61 35.01 5.75
C PRO A 226 -10.54 34.91 6.98
N LEU A 227 -11.32 33.83 7.12
CA LEU A 227 -12.37 33.68 8.13
C LEU A 227 -11.99 32.84 9.37
N THR A 228 -10.73 32.42 9.52
CA THR A 228 -10.28 31.73 10.75
C THR A 228 -9.99 32.68 11.93
N ASN A 229 -10.37 33.96 11.83
CA ASN A 229 -10.00 35.03 12.77
C ASN A 229 -10.93 35.21 13.99
N LYS A 230 -11.65 34.18 14.45
CA LYS A 230 -12.50 34.28 15.66
C LYS A 230 -12.41 33.07 16.61
N GLY A 231 -11.20 32.58 16.86
CA GLY A 231 -10.99 31.56 17.91
C GLY A 231 -11.53 30.16 17.58
N ASP A 232 -12.01 29.96 16.34
CA ASP A 232 -12.43 28.65 15.84
C ASP A 232 -11.20 27.78 15.55
N LYS A 233 -11.20 26.54 16.05
CA LYS A 233 -10.22 25.52 15.67
C LYS A 233 -10.19 25.40 14.14
N MET A 234 -8.99 25.39 13.57
CA MET A 234 -8.77 25.19 12.13
C MET A 234 -9.46 23.90 11.68
N ASN A 235 -10.34 23.99 10.69
CA ASN A 235 -11.11 22.85 10.20
C ASN A 235 -10.32 22.05 9.15
N TYR A 236 -9.84 20.87 9.53
CA TYR A 236 -9.17 19.92 8.63
C TYR A 236 -10.11 18.86 8.05
N HIS A 237 -11.43 19.03 8.21
CA HIS A 237 -12.41 18.12 7.63
C HIS A 237 -12.33 18.12 6.10
N VAL A 238 -12.34 16.91 5.53
CA VAL A 238 -12.29 16.67 4.09
C VAL A 238 -13.65 16.22 3.60
N GLU A 239 -14.23 16.98 2.67
CA GLU A 239 -15.35 16.49 1.88
C GLU A 239 -14.86 15.88 0.56
N LYS A 240 -14.12 16.68 -0.20
CA LYS A 240 -13.61 16.26 -1.50
C LYS A 240 -12.48 17.20 -1.97
N ILE A 241 -11.27 16.67 -2.11
CA ILE A 241 -10.08 17.43 -2.54
C ILE A 241 -10.12 17.70 -4.06
N ARG A 242 -9.70 18.89 -4.50
CA ARG A 242 -9.70 19.28 -5.93
C ARG A 242 -8.39 19.94 -6.34
N PHE A 243 -8.05 19.79 -7.61
CA PHE A 243 -7.09 20.66 -8.25
C PHE A 243 -7.65 22.07 -8.40
N GLY A 244 -6.76 23.05 -8.46
CA GLY A 244 -7.08 24.37 -8.99
C GLY A 244 -7.49 24.28 -10.45
N LYS A 245 -7.93 25.40 -11.01
CA LYS A 245 -8.32 25.51 -12.42
C LYS A 245 -7.54 26.63 -13.07
N ILE A 246 -6.89 26.34 -14.19
CA ILE A 246 -6.28 27.38 -15.06
C ILE A 246 -7.40 28.00 -15.89
N ASP A 247 -8.24 27.15 -16.49
CA ASP A 247 -9.46 27.54 -17.19
C ASP A 247 -10.61 26.58 -16.86
N SER A 248 -11.76 26.72 -17.52
CA SER A 248 -12.94 25.88 -17.29
C SER A 248 -12.73 24.39 -17.60
N LYS A 249 -11.67 24.01 -18.33
CA LYS A 249 -11.42 22.64 -18.82
C LYS A 249 -10.11 22.03 -18.30
N THR A 250 -9.15 22.85 -17.87
CA THR A 250 -7.79 22.44 -17.52
C THR A 250 -7.52 22.67 -16.03
N SER A 251 -7.09 21.58 -15.40
CA SER A 251 -6.76 21.55 -13.98
C SER A 251 -5.36 22.13 -13.76
N ASP A 252 -5.22 23.02 -12.79
CA ASP A 252 -3.91 23.45 -12.30
C ASP A 252 -3.40 22.45 -11.26
N LYS A 253 -2.39 21.66 -11.64
CA LYS A 253 -1.75 20.68 -10.75
C LYS A 253 -0.78 21.32 -9.75
N SER A 254 -0.45 22.61 -9.89
CA SER A 254 0.39 23.31 -8.90
C SER A 254 -0.40 23.72 -7.65
N VAL A 255 -1.73 23.66 -7.72
CA VAL A 255 -2.67 24.09 -6.68
C VAL A 255 -3.63 22.95 -6.31
N ILE A 256 -3.76 22.68 -5.01
CA ILE A 256 -4.76 21.77 -4.46
C ILE A 256 -5.63 22.52 -3.46
N HIS A 257 -6.94 22.54 -3.71
CA HIS A 257 -7.96 22.92 -2.74
C HIS A 257 -8.29 21.70 -1.87
N TYR A 258 -7.81 21.72 -0.63
CA TYR A 258 -8.05 20.65 0.34
C TYR A 258 -9.48 20.68 0.85
N ASN A 259 -9.94 21.86 1.27
CA ASN A 259 -11.33 22.17 1.60
C ASN A 259 -11.59 23.69 1.37
N HIS A 260 -12.72 24.21 1.84
CA HIS A 260 -13.06 25.64 1.69
C HIS A 260 -12.11 26.58 2.45
N ALA A 261 -11.40 26.08 3.46
CA ALA A 261 -10.53 26.87 4.33
C ALA A 261 -9.05 26.76 3.98
N ILE A 262 -8.60 25.64 3.38
CA ILE A 262 -7.19 25.30 3.19
C ILE A 262 -6.89 25.08 1.70
N THR A 263 -5.92 25.84 1.19
CA THR A 263 -5.37 25.68 -0.16
C THR A 263 -3.86 25.46 -0.10
N ILE A 264 -3.37 24.49 -0.86
CA ILE A 264 -1.95 24.13 -0.95
C ILE A 264 -1.46 24.53 -2.34
N THR A 265 -0.40 25.32 -2.41
CA THR A 265 0.18 25.81 -3.66
C THR A 265 1.68 25.49 -3.74
N GLY A 266 2.27 25.59 -4.93
CA GLY A 266 3.70 25.34 -5.13
C GLY A 266 4.07 23.84 -5.16
N ILE A 267 3.12 22.98 -5.54
CA ILE A 267 3.37 21.55 -5.67
C ILE A 267 4.24 21.32 -6.92
N PRO A 268 5.40 20.65 -6.78
CA PRO A 268 6.32 20.48 -7.89
C PRO A 268 5.76 19.49 -8.91
N ALA A 269 5.88 19.82 -10.21
CA ALA A 269 5.37 18.98 -11.30
C ALA A 269 5.96 17.54 -11.27
N GLU A 270 7.22 17.40 -10.82
CA GLU A 270 7.89 16.11 -10.69
C GLU A 270 7.16 15.15 -9.73
N ALA A 271 6.38 15.64 -8.76
CA ALA A 271 5.62 14.79 -7.85
C ALA A 271 4.52 13.99 -8.56
N TYR A 272 4.05 14.47 -9.71
CA TYR A 272 3.04 13.77 -10.51
C TYR A 272 3.64 12.72 -11.45
N GLU A 273 4.97 12.68 -11.62
CA GLU A 273 5.66 11.63 -12.40
C GLU A 273 5.58 10.27 -11.71
N TYR A 274 5.39 10.25 -10.38
CA TYR A 274 5.21 9.01 -9.64
C TYR A 274 3.79 8.46 -9.82
N VAL A 275 3.64 7.61 -10.84
CA VAL A 275 2.37 6.98 -11.22
C VAL A 275 2.31 5.53 -10.76
N VAL A 276 1.21 5.17 -10.11
CA VAL A 276 0.88 3.79 -9.75
C VAL A 276 -0.52 3.48 -10.30
N ASN A 277 -0.64 2.42 -11.10
CA ASN A 277 -1.91 1.97 -11.69
C ASN A 277 -2.63 3.05 -12.53
N GLY A 278 -1.86 3.90 -13.24
CA GLY A 278 -2.37 4.91 -14.17
C GLY A 278 -2.77 6.26 -13.56
N LYS A 279 -2.64 6.44 -12.23
CA LYS A 279 -2.82 7.73 -11.55
C LYS A 279 -1.60 8.06 -10.70
N SER A 280 -1.31 9.34 -10.53
CA SER A 280 -0.28 9.77 -9.59
C SER A 280 -0.66 9.40 -8.15
N ALA A 281 0.33 9.21 -7.28
CA ALA A 281 0.06 8.94 -5.86
C ALA A 281 -0.80 10.04 -5.21
N ILE A 282 -0.62 11.30 -5.65
CA ILE A 282 -1.42 12.45 -5.20
C ILE A 282 -2.88 12.33 -5.65
N GLU A 283 -3.13 12.02 -6.93
CA GLU A 283 -4.50 11.85 -7.46
C GLU A 283 -5.24 10.73 -6.74
N TRP A 284 -4.53 9.66 -6.37
CA TRP A 284 -5.12 8.61 -5.57
C TRP A 284 -5.58 9.08 -4.18
N ILE A 285 -4.79 9.91 -3.48
CA ILE A 285 -5.23 10.51 -2.20
C ILE A 285 -6.51 11.32 -2.42
N MET A 286 -6.54 12.14 -3.46
CA MET A 286 -7.68 13.01 -3.75
C MET A 286 -8.96 12.23 -4.06
N GLU A 287 -8.84 11.11 -4.77
CA GLU A 287 -9.97 10.24 -5.08
C GLU A 287 -10.43 9.47 -3.86
N ARG A 288 -9.48 8.88 -3.12
CA ARG A 288 -9.76 7.96 -2.03
C ARG A 288 -10.22 8.66 -0.78
N TYR A 289 -9.61 9.77 -0.37
CA TYR A 289 -10.03 10.59 0.77
C TYR A 289 -11.24 11.48 0.37
N SER A 290 -12.21 10.76 -0.17
CA SER A 290 -13.58 11.03 -0.57
C SER A 290 -14.68 10.74 0.45
N ILE A 291 -15.52 11.68 0.88
CA ILE A 291 -16.82 11.23 1.40
C ILE A 291 -17.61 10.62 0.24
N THR A 292 -17.90 9.32 0.32
CA THR A 292 -18.59 8.58 -0.73
C THR A 292 -19.65 7.66 -0.12
N THR A 293 -20.80 7.54 -0.79
CA THR A 293 -21.88 6.65 -0.35
C THR A 293 -22.20 5.66 -1.46
N ASP A 294 -22.15 4.37 -1.14
CA ASP A 294 -22.57 3.34 -2.09
C ASP A 294 -24.10 3.34 -2.24
N LYS A 295 -24.58 3.46 -3.48
CA LYS A 295 -26.01 3.59 -3.77
C LYS A 295 -26.80 2.33 -3.44
N LYS A 296 -26.17 1.15 -3.49
CA LYS A 296 -26.86 -0.14 -3.30
C LYS A 296 -27.01 -0.48 -1.82
N SER A 297 -25.92 -0.38 -1.06
CA SER A 297 -25.90 -0.68 0.37
C SER A 297 -26.33 0.50 1.25
N GLY A 298 -26.21 1.73 0.74
CA GLY A 298 -26.42 2.95 1.53
C GLY A 298 -25.28 3.23 2.53
N ILE A 299 -24.19 2.47 2.48
CA ILE A 299 -23.05 2.63 3.38
C ILE A 299 -22.22 3.84 2.92
N THR A 300 -22.00 4.77 3.85
CA THR A 300 -21.12 5.91 3.65
C THR A 300 -19.73 5.58 4.16
N ASN A 301 -18.73 5.87 3.33
CA ASN A 301 -17.32 5.83 3.67
C ASN A 301 -16.85 7.28 3.88
N ASP A 302 -16.57 7.62 5.13
CA ASP A 302 -16.06 8.92 5.54
C ASP A 302 -14.59 8.77 6.02
N PRO A 303 -13.61 9.31 5.27
CA PRO A 303 -12.21 9.21 5.67
C PRO A 303 -11.87 9.97 6.97
N ASN A 304 -12.72 10.92 7.40
CA ASN A 304 -12.49 11.69 8.62
C ASN A 304 -12.77 10.88 9.88
N ASP A 305 -13.51 9.77 9.80
CA ASP A 305 -13.73 8.88 10.93
C ASP A 305 -12.41 8.29 11.44
N TRP A 306 -11.49 7.95 10.53
CA TRP A 306 -10.14 7.50 10.89
C TRP A 306 -9.36 8.55 11.71
N ALA A 307 -9.41 9.81 11.26
CA ALA A 307 -8.77 10.92 11.96
C ALA A 307 -9.36 11.14 13.36
N ARG A 308 -10.68 10.95 13.51
CA ARG A 308 -11.39 11.06 14.79
C ARG A 308 -11.04 9.92 15.75
N GLU A 309 -10.99 8.69 15.25
CA GLU A 309 -10.60 7.50 16.02
C GLU A 309 -9.17 7.60 16.57
N HIS A 310 -8.26 8.21 15.81
CA HIS A 310 -6.85 8.37 16.18
C HIS A 310 -6.52 9.71 16.84
N ASN A 311 -7.54 10.56 17.07
CA ASN A 311 -7.38 11.89 17.65
C ASN A 311 -6.33 12.75 16.93
N ASP A 312 -6.24 12.62 15.60
CA ASP A 312 -5.36 13.39 14.72
C ASP A 312 -6.18 14.05 13.60
N GLU A 313 -6.76 15.21 13.92
CA GLU A 313 -7.55 16.01 12.95
C GLU A 313 -6.74 16.37 11.70
N LYS A 314 -5.40 16.44 11.78
CA LYS A 314 -4.52 16.81 10.67
C LYS A 314 -4.05 15.60 9.86
N TYR A 315 -4.49 14.40 10.19
CA TYR A 315 -4.00 13.15 9.59
C TYR A 315 -4.00 13.21 8.06
N ILE A 316 -5.16 13.49 7.45
CA ILE A 316 -5.33 13.46 5.99
C ILE A 316 -4.55 14.60 5.32
N PHE A 317 -4.50 15.77 5.96
CA PHE A 317 -3.75 16.92 5.48
C PHE A 317 -2.24 16.64 5.47
N ASN A 318 -1.71 16.14 6.59
CA ASN A 318 -0.32 15.75 6.71
C ASN A 318 0.01 14.61 5.73
N LEU A 319 -0.88 13.63 5.61
CA LEU A 319 -0.73 12.52 4.66
C LEU A 319 -0.56 13.05 3.24
N LEU A 320 -1.42 13.96 2.76
CA LEU A 320 -1.27 14.55 1.43
C LEU A 320 0.12 15.20 1.23
N LEU A 321 0.59 15.98 2.19
CA LEU A 321 1.91 16.61 2.12
C LEU A 321 3.07 15.60 2.17
N ARG A 322 2.92 14.53 2.96
CA ARG A 322 3.90 13.43 3.01
C ARG A 322 3.96 12.68 1.69
N VAL A 323 2.82 12.45 1.05
CA VAL A 323 2.72 11.78 -0.25
C VAL A 323 3.36 12.60 -1.36
N ILE A 324 3.24 13.93 -1.32
CA ILE A 324 4.00 14.81 -2.23
C ILE A 324 5.50 14.60 -2.02
N ASN A 325 5.97 14.53 -0.77
CA ASN A 325 7.38 14.31 -0.46
C ASN A 325 7.87 12.94 -0.95
N VAL A 326 7.10 11.88 -0.67
CA VAL A 326 7.36 10.51 -1.14
C VAL A 326 7.47 10.50 -2.66
N SER A 327 6.52 11.10 -3.36
CA SER A 327 6.54 11.12 -4.83
C SER A 327 7.80 11.79 -5.39
N VAL A 328 8.19 12.94 -4.85
CA VAL A 328 9.43 13.64 -5.22
C VAL A 328 10.67 12.79 -4.93
N GLN A 329 10.74 12.14 -3.77
CA GLN A 329 11.88 11.30 -3.39
C GLN A 329 11.96 10.04 -4.25
N THR A 330 10.84 9.39 -4.53
CA THR A 330 10.76 8.22 -5.43
C THR A 330 11.31 8.58 -6.81
N VAL A 331 10.86 9.70 -7.38
CA VAL A 331 11.34 10.17 -8.70
C VAL A 331 12.84 10.43 -8.69
N LYS A 332 13.38 11.03 -7.61
CA LYS A 332 14.83 11.24 -7.46
C LYS A 332 15.62 9.93 -7.40
N ILE A 333 15.14 8.94 -6.65
CA ILE A 333 15.79 7.63 -6.57
C ILE A 333 15.76 6.94 -7.93
N VAL A 334 14.62 6.95 -8.61
CA VAL A 334 14.44 6.35 -9.94
C VAL A 334 15.36 7.00 -10.98
N LYS A 335 15.48 8.34 -10.98
CA LYS A 335 16.37 9.08 -11.89
C LYS A 335 17.87 8.78 -11.67
N ARG A 336 18.25 8.26 -10.50
CA ARG A 336 19.64 7.87 -10.16
C ARG A 336 19.96 6.41 -10.52
N LEU A 337 18.98 5.61 -10.95
CA LEU A 337 19.22 4.20 -11.27
C LEU A 337 20.23 4.03 -12.41
N PRO A 338 21.07 2.97 -12.38
CA PRO A 338 21.97 2.66 -13.47
C PRO A 338 21.20 2.44 -14.78
N LYS A 339 21.79 2.88 -15.89
CA LYS A 339 21.22 2.64 -17.22
C LYS A 339 21.33 1.17 -17.59
N LEU A 340 20.23 0.57 -18.01
CA LEU A 340 20.21 -0.81 -18.47
C LEU A 340 20.29 -0.83 -20.00
N LYS A 341 21.22 -1.63 -20.53
CA LYS A 341 21.31 -1.92 -21.96
C LYS A 341 21.01 -3.39 -22.15
N PHE A 342 19.84 -3.67 -22.73
CA PHE A 342 19.50 -5.02 -23.18
C PHE A 342 20.01 -5.14 -24.62
N LYS A 343 20.96 -6.05 -24.84
CA LYS A 343 21.46 -6.39 -26.18
C LYS A 343 20.64 -7.51 -26.79
#